data_AF-A0A8B1NQY4-F1
#
_entry.id   AF-A0A8B1NQY4-F1
#
_cell.length_a   1.000
_cell.length_b   1.000
_cell.length_c   1.000
_cell.angle_alpha   90.00
_cell.angle_beta   90.00
_cell.angle_gamma   90.00
#
_symmetry.space_group_name_H-M   'P 1'
#
loop_
_entity.id
_entity.type
_entity.pdbx_description
1 polymer ?
#
loop_
_entity_poly.entity_id
_entity_poly.type
_entity_poly.pdbx_seq_one_letter_code
_entity_poly.pdbx_strand_id
1 'polypeptide(L)'
;MANRVRFHAGWRRRGDAAHGQVDCLSTLANALDSLIQEAGWVASIHAERHQRACDTHPWDRTACDCPHYQAHVQALELAQLCLEGEAIPSFTVADEEFWARPVEGCPCACDGLCGCLHVDELNAHQEESHQ
;
A
#
# COMPACT_ATOMS: atom_id res chain seq x y z
N MET A 1 8.32 5.58 -29.55
CA MET A 1 8.81 5.55 -28.15
C MET A 1 8.44 4.19 -27.59
N ALA A 2 9.38 3.46 -26.97
CA ALA A 2 9.07 2.16 -26.39
C ALA A 2 8.13 2.36 -25.19
N ASN A 3 6.99 1.68 -25.19
CA ASN A 3 6.06 1.62 -24.06
C ASN A 3 6.80 0.95 -22.89
N ARG A 4 7.35 1.75 -21.97
CA ARG A 4 8.03 1.22 -20.78
C ARG A 4 6.94 0.93 -19.75
N VAL A 5 6.80 -0.34 -19.36
CA VAL A 5 5.91 -0.73 -18.26
C VAL A 5 6.35 0.04 -17.00
N ARG A 6 5.40 0.72 -16.38
CA ARG A 6 5.56 1.44 -15.11
C ARG A 6 4.80 0.69 -14.02
N PHE A 7 5.06 1.00 -12.76
CA PHE A 7 4.34 0.43 -11.63
C PHE A 7 3.79 1.55 -10.77
N HIS A 8 2.52 1.46 -10.40
CA HIS A 8 1.94 2.36 -9.42
C HIS A 8 1.84 1.64 -8.10
N ALA A 9 2.32 2.29 -7.03
CA ALA A 9 2.16 1.86 -5.66
C ALA A 9 1.33 2.92 -4.92
N GLY A 10 0.37 2.49 -4.11
CA GLY A 10 -0.43 3.42 -3.36
C GLY A 10 -1.32 2.75 -2.35
N TRP A 11 -2.02 3.60 -1.61
CA TRP A 11 -3.02 3.17 -0.65
C TRP A 11 -4.26 4.06 -0.72
N ARG A 12 -5.39 3.54 -0.25
CA ARG A 12 -6.63 4.29 -0.06
C ARG A 12 -7.41 3.77 1.13
N ARG A 13 -8.16 4.64 1.81
CA ARG A 13 -9.19 4.17 2.73
C ARG A 13 -10.31 3.51 1.93
N ARG A 14 -10.80 2.37 2.40
CA ARG A 14 -11.89 1.64 1.76
C ARG A 14 -13.15 2.49 1.74
N GLY A 15 -13.72 2.68 0.55
CA GLY A 15 -14.93 3.47 0.34
C GLY A 15 -14.71 4.98 0.26
N ASP A 16 -13.47 5.46 0.34
CA ASP A 16 -13.15 6.84 0.02
C ASP A 16 -12.95 6.99 -1.49
N ALA A 17 -13.58 8.02 -2.07
CA ALA A 17 -13.39 8.40 -3.47
C ALA A 17 -12.14 9.27 -3.65
N ALA A 18 -11.68 9.93 -2.57
CA ALA A 18 -10.41 10.63 -2.55
C ALA A 18 -9.28 9.61 -2.33
N HIS A 19 -8.37 9.54 -3.30
CA HIS A 19 -7.24 8.63 -3.25
C HIS A 19 -6.23 9.07 -2.21
N GLY A 20 -5.59 8.08 -1.57
CA GLY A 20 -4.34 8.33 -0.86
C GLY A 20 -3.20 8.63 -1.82
N GLN A 21 -1.97 8.65 -1.30
CA GLN A 21 -0.78 8.92 -2.09
C GLN A 21 -0.53 7.80 -3.11
N VAL A 22 -0.20 8.18 -4.35
CA VAL A 22 0.21 7.24 -5.42
C VAL A 22 1.59 7.61 -5.94
N ASP A 23 2.51 6.67 -5.85
CA ASP A 23 3.83 6.75 -6.46
C ASP A 23 3.81 6.06 -7.82
N CYS A 24 4.41 6.70 -8.83
CA CYS A 24 4.69 6.05 -10.11
C CYS A 24 6.17 5.70 -10.17
N LEU A 25 6.49 4.44 -10.46
CA LEU A 25 7.82 3.88 -10.29
C LEU A 25 8.22 3.04 -11.50
N SER A 26 9.51 3.08 -11.83
CA SER A 26 10.08 2.47 -13.04
C SER A 26 10.15 0.94 -13.02
N THR A 27 10.09 0.34 -11.84
CA THR A 27 10.22 -1.11 -11.65
C THR A 27 9.27 -1.60 -10.57
N LEU A 28 8.91 -2.88 -10.63
CA LEU A 28 8.14 -3.52 -9.57
C LEU A 28 8.89 -3.44 -8.24
N ALA A 29 10.20 -3.68 -8.25
CA ALA A 29 11.04 -3.60 -7.05
C ALA A 29 10.91 -2.24 -6.35
N ASN A 30 10.97 -1.13 -7.11
CA ASN A 30 10.80 0.21 -6.53
C ASN A 30 9.39 0.38 -5.95
N ALA A 31 8.36 -0.14 -6.63
CA ALA A 31 6.97 -0.09 -6.14
C ALA A 31 6.78 -0.88 -4.83
N LEU A 32 7.40 -2.04 -4.73
CA LEU A 32 7.41 -2.84 -3.50
C LEU A 32 8.22 -2.16 -2.39
N ASP A 33 9.35 -1.52 -2.71
CA ASP A 33 10.14 -0.75 -1.74
C ASP A 33 9.36 0.45 -1.17
N SER A 34 8.52 1.11 -2.00
CA SER A 34 7.61 2.16 -1.53
C SER A 34 6.56 1.56 -0.57
N LEU A 35 5.92 0.44 -0.95
CA LEU A 35 4.96 -0.23 -0.06
C LEU A 35 5.59 -0.73 1.25
N ILE A 36 6.84 -1.19 1.25
CA ILE A 36 7.56 -1.61 2.46
C ILE A 36 7.71 -0.42 3.43
N GLN A 37 8.04 0.76 2.91
CA GLN A 37 8.17 1.97 3.72
C GLN A 37 6.83 2.38 4.33
N GLU A 38 5.77 2.41 3.52
CA GLU A 38 4.41 2.72 3.99
C GLU A 38 3.93 1.70 5.03
N ALA A 39 4.09 0.41 4.74
CA ALA A 39 3.73 -0.68 5.66
C ALA A 39 4.50 -0.59 6.98
N GLY A 40 5.80 -0.27 6.94
CA GLY A 40 6.61 -0.06 8.14
C GLY A 40 6.14 1.13 8.98
N TRP A 41 5.72 2.21 8.34
CA TRP A 41 5.15 3.38 9.02
C TRP A 41 3.80 3.05 9.67
N VAL A 42 2.89 2.39 8.95
CA VAL A 42 1.60 1.92 9.47
C VAL A 42 1.79 0.95 10.65
N ALA A 43 2.69 -0.02 10.51
CA ALA A 43 3.04 -0.96 11.57
C ALA A 43 3.49 -0.22 12.84
N SER A 44 4.31 0.82 12.70
CA SER A 44 4.82 1.61 13.83
C SER A 44 3.70 2.39 14.54
N ILE A 45 2.81 3.03 13.77
CA ILE A 45 1.65 3.76 14.33
C ILE A 45 0.72 2.82 15.09
N HIS A 46 0.43 1.67 14.51
CA HIS A 46 -0.48 0.71 15.12
C HIS A 46 0.14 0.00 16.33
N ALA A 47 1.46 -0.19 16.38
CA ALA A 47 2.16 -0.62 17.59
C ALA A 47 2.02 0.39 18.73
N GLU A 48 2.22 1.69 18.46
CA GLU A 48 2.06 2.75 19.48
C GLU A 48 0.62 2.86 19.98
N ARG A 49 -0.37 2.73 19.07
CA ARG A 49 -1.79 2.74 19.43
C ARG A 49 -2.18 1.50 20.25
N HIS A 50 -1.65 0.32 19.89
CA HIS A 50 -1.84 -0.91 20.67
C HIS A 50 -1.29 -0.74 22.09
N GLN A 51 -0.06 -0.22 22.21
CA GLN A 51 0.59 0.05 23.49
C GLN A 51 -0.32 0.87 24.41
N ARG A 52 -0.88 1.97 23.88
CA ARG A 52 -1.78 2.85 24.63
C ARG A 52 -3.13 2.22 24.94
N ALA A 53 -3.70 1.47 23.99
CA ALA A 53 -5.04 0.89 24.13
C ALA A 53 -5.07 -0.31 25.09
N CYS A 54 -3.99 -1.09 25.14
CA CYS A 54 -3.90 -2.32 25.92
C CYS A 54 -3.00 -2.19 27.15
N ASP A 55 -2.43 -1.01 27.41
CA ASP A 55 -1.44 -0.76 28.47
C ASP A 55 -0.29 -1.79 28.44
N THR A 56 0.13 -2.14 27.23
CA THR A 56 1.22 -3.08 26.98
C THR A 56 2.55 -2.35 26.83
N HIS A 57 3.65 -3.10 26.82
CA HIS A 57 4.97 -2.53 26.59
C HIS A 57 5.30 -2.55 25.08
N PRO A 58 6.13 -1.64 24.52
CA PRO A 58 6.35 -1.55 23.06
C PRO A 58 6.91 -2.82 22.40
N TRP A 59 7.63 -3.65 23.16
CA TRP A 59 8.18 -4.94 22.69
C TRP A 59 7.32 -6.13 23.10
N ASP A 60 6.14 -5.89 23.69
CA ASP A 60 5.18 -6.94 23.97
C ASP A 60 4.60 -7.47 22.66
N ARG A 61 4.84 -8.76 22.40
CA ARG A 61 4.38 -9.46 21.20
C ARG A 61 3.19 -10.37 21.48
N THR A 62 2.62 -10.28 22.67
CA THR A 62 1.47 -11.10 23.07
C THR A 62 0.31 -10.81 22.12
N ALA A 63 -0.19 -11.86 21.48
CA ALA A 63 -1.34 -11.75 20.60
C ALA A 63 -2.57 -11.30 21.39
N CYS A 64 -3.27 -10.30 20.86
CA CYS A 64 -4.51 -9.81 21.44
C CYS A 64 -5.51 -9.44 20.35
N ASP A 65 -6.79 -9.38 20.70
CA ASP A 65 -7.86 -9.05 19.77
C ASP A 65 -8.03 -7.53 19.54
N CYS A 66 -7.04 -6.72 19.97
CA CYS A 66 -7.06 -5.28 19.72
C CYS A 66 -6.95 -5.00 18.21
N PRO A 67 -7.80 -4.12 17.64
CA PRO A 67 -7.70 -3.74 16.23
C PRO A 67 -6.33 -3.17 15.86
N HIS A 68 -5.67 -2.49 16.80
CA HIS A 68 -4.33 -1.94 16.56
C HIS A 68 -3.26 -3.02 16.53
N TYR A 69 -3.39 -4.10 17.32
CA TYR A 69 -2.49 -5.23 17.23
C TYR A 69 -2.66 -5.95 15.88
N GLN A 70 -3.90 -6.24 15.48
CA GLN A 70 -4.19 -6.90 14.21
C GLN A 70 -3.66 -6.11 13.02
N ALA A 71 -3.92 -4.80 12.98
CA ALA A 71 -3.41 -3.92 11.92
C ALA A 71 -1.88 -3.83 11.91
N HIS A 72 -1.23 -3.82 13.08
CA HIS A 72 0.23 -3.90 13.16
C HIS A 72 0.76 -5.19 12.51
N VAL A 73 0.17 -6.34 12.85
CA VAL A 73 0.56 -7.64 12.27
C VAL A 73 0.32 -7.67 10.76
N GLN A 74 -0.86 -7.21 10.29
CA GLN A 74 -1.19 -7.12 8.87
C GLN A 74 -0.21 -6.22 8.11
N ALA A 75 0.22 -5.10 8.68
CA ALA A 75 1.22 -4.23 8.06
C ALA A 75 2.59 -4.92 7.94
N LEU A 76 3.00 -5.71 8.94
CA LEU A 76 4.22 -6.52 8.84
C LEU A 76 4.10 -7.63 7.80
N GLU A 77 2.93 -8.26 7.68
CA GLU A 77 2.65 -9.24 6.62
C GLU A 77 2.75 -8.62 5.22
N LEU A 78 2.19 -7.42 5.02
CA LEU A 78 2.34 -6.68 3.76
C LEU A 78 3.81 -6.42 3.42
N ALA A 79 4.59 -5.96 4.39
CA ALA A 79 6.03 -5.71 4.19
C ALA A 79 6.77 -7.01 3.82
N GLN A 80 6.43 -8.13 4.46
CA GLN A 80 7.00 -9.44 4.16
C GLN A 80 6.65 -9.92 2.75
N LEU A 81 5.39 -9.78 2.32
CA LEU A 81 4.97 -10.10 0.96
C LEU A 81 5.72 -9.26 -0.09
N CYS A 82 5.93 -7.98 0.19
CA CYS A 82 6.70 -7.11 -0.70
C CYS A 82 8.18 -7.55 -0.80
N LEU A 83 8.77 -8.06 0.30
CA LEU A 83 10.14 -8.59 0.30
C LEU A 83 10.28 -9.89 -0.52
N GLU A 84 9.19 -10.65 -0.68
CA GLU A 84 9.16 -11.84 -1.53
C GLU A 84 9.15 -11.49 -3.03
N GLY A 85 8.92 -10.22 -3.36
CA GLY A 85 9.04 -9.68 -4.73
C GLY A 85 7.81 -9.90 -5.59
N GLU A 86 6.69 -10.34 -5.01
CA GLU A 86 5.44 -10.56 -5.72
C GLU A 86 4.63 -9.25 -5.86
N ALA A 87 3.97 -9.07 -7.00
CA ALA A 87 3.07 -7.92 -7.17
C ALA A 87 1.89 -8.03 -6.21
N ILE A 88 1.51 -6.91 -5.59
CA ILE A 88 0.42 -6.85 -4.62
C ILE A 88 -0.83 -6.32 -5.32
N PRO A 89 -1.74 -7.19 -5.81
CA PRO A 89 -2.95 -6.72 -6.46
C PRO A 89 -3.83 -5.94 -5.48
N SER A 90 -4.01 -6.42 -4.25
CA SER A 90 -4.66 -5.68 -3.17
C SER A 90 -4.31 -6.36 -1.85
N PHE A 91 -4.06 -5.58 -0.82
CA PHE A 91 -3.86 -6.04 0.55
C PHE A 91 -4.50 -5.05 1.52
N THR A 92 -5.25 -5.54 2.51
CA THR A 92 -5.94 -4.66 3.46
C THR A 92 -5.26 -4.68 4.81
N VAL A 93 -4.94 -3.50 5.34
CA VAL A 93 -4.53 -3.29 6.73
C VAL A 93 -5.58 -2.41 7.39
N ALA A 94 -6.24 -2.91 8.42
CA ALA A 94 -7.40 -2.23 9.03
C ALA A 94 -8.49 -1.84 8.00
N ASP A 95 -8.66 -0.54 7.72
CA ASP A 95 -9.60 0.04 6.76
C ASP A 95 -8.92 0.59 5.49
N GLU A 96 -7.62 0.37 5.33
CA GLU A 96 -6.81 0.88 4.23
C GLU A 96 -6.40 -0.25 3.28
N GLU A 97 -6.61 -0.04 1.98
CA GLU A 97 -6.22 -0.93 0.90
C GLU A 97 -4.91 -0.46 0.28
N PHE A 98 -3.93 -1.35 0.22
CA PHE A 98 -2.59 -1.16 -0.35
C PHE A 98 -2.45 -1.98 -1.63
N TRP A 99 -1.73 -1.46 -2.62
CA TRP A 99 -1.56 -2.13 -3.90
C TRP A 99 -0.29 -1.67 -4.64
N ALA A 100 0.28 -2.56 -5.44
CA ALA A 100 1.37 -2.29 -6.39
C ALA A 100 1.08 -3.01 -7.71
N ARG A 101 0.84 -2.25 -8.78
CA ARG A 101 0.29 -2.78 -10.04
C ARG A 101 1.04 -2.22 -11.26
N PRO A 102 1.21 -3.01 -12.34
CA PRO A 102 1.76 -2.49 -13.58
C PRO A 102 0.76 -1.52 -14.24
N VAL A 103 1.31 -0.50 -14.89
CA VAL A 103 0.58 0.49 -15.68
C VAL A 103 1.19 0.54 -17.07
N GLU A 104 0.35 0.30 -18.06
CA GLU A 104 0.71 0.49 -19.47
C GLU A 104 0.40 1.91 -19.89
N GLY A 105 1.31 2.52 -20.67
CA GLY A 105 1.04 3.83 -21.26
C GLY A 105 1.06 5.02 -20.29
N CYS A 106 1.64 4.94 -19.07
CA CYS A 106 1.81 6.16 -18.28
C CYS A 106 2.64 7.17 -19.09
N PRO A 107 2.13 8.38 -19.35
CA PRO A 107 2.92 9.42 -20.02
C PRO A 107 3.97 10.03 -19.08
N CYS A 108 3.90 9.67 -17.79
CA CYS A 108 4.80 10.11 -16.75
C CYS A 108 6.12 9.32 -16.75
N ALA A 109 7.24 10.03 -16.60
CA ALA A 109 8.57 9.44 -16.44
C ALA A 109 9.18 9.72 -15.05
N CYS A 110 8.36 10.14 -14.07
CA CYS A 110 8.81 10.50 -12.73
C CYS A 110 8.97 9.26 -11.86
N ASP A 111 10.09 9.09 -11.16
CA ASP A 111 10.23 8.08 -10.10
C ASP A 111 9.91 8.75 -8.76
N GLY A 112 8.65 8.67 -8.33
CA GLY A 112 8.15 9.29 -7.10
C GLY A 112 6.68 9.68 -7.18
N LEU A 113 6.29 10.65 -6.34
CA LEU A 113 4.93 11.21 -6.25
C LEU A 113 4.37 11.55 -7.65
N CYS A 114 3.34 10.81 -8.05
CA CYS A 114 2.71 11.01 -9.35
C CYS A 114 1.70 12.15 -9.25
N GLY A 115 2.06 13.34 -9.74
CA GLY A 115 1.14 14.49 -9.82
C GLY A 115 0.12 14.43 -10.95
N CYS A 116 -0.10 13.26 -11.56
CA CYS A 116 -0.93 13.16 -12.75
C CYS A 116 -2.42 12.98 -12.44
N LEU A 117 -3.26 13.65 -13.23
CA LEU A 117 -4.71 13.47 -13.37
C LEU A 117 -5.18 12.04 -13.72
N HIS A 118 -4.26 11.06 -13.82
CA HIS A 118 -4.54 9.68 -14.23
C HIS A 118 -5.08 8.79 -13.10
N VAL A 119 -5.11 9.27 -11.86
CA VAL A 119 -5.64 8.47 -10.76
C VAL A 119 -7.08 8.06 -11.06
N ASP A 120 -7.90 8.95 -11.60
CA ASP A 120 -9.30 8.67 -11.95
C ASP A 120 -9.46 7.70 -13.15
N GLU A 121 -8.60 7.78 -14.18
CA GLU A 121 -8.63 6.87 -15.35
C GLU A 121 -8.09 5.47 -15.04
N LEU A 122 -7.15 5.35 -14.10
CA LEU A 122 -6.63 4.06 -13.61
C LEU A 122 -7.68 3.24 -12.84
N ASN A 123 -8.72 3.91 -12.33
CA ASN A 123 -9.79 3.29 -11.58
C ASN A 123 -10.94 2.79 -12.46
N ALA A 124 -11.18 3.44 -13.61
CA ALA A 124 -12.23 3.02 -14.54
C ALA A 124 -12.00 1.59 -15.06
N HIS A 125 -10.73 1.20 -15.27
CA HIS A 125 -10.39 -0.16 -15.71
C HIS A 125 -10.49 -1.24 -14.63
N GLN A 126 -10.65 -0.87 -13.35
CA GLN A 126 -10.85 -1.85 -12.26
C GLN A 126 -12.33 -2.17 -12.03
N GLU A 127 -13.22 -1.20 -12.20
CA GLU A 127 -14.67 -1.45 -12.13
C GLU A 127 -15.15 -2.37 -13.26
N GLU A 128 -14.47 -2.37 -14.41
CA GLU A 128 -14.75 -3.27 -15.54
C GLU A 128 -14.29 -4.71 -15.32
N SER A 129 -13.32 -4.97 -14.42
CA SER A 129 -12.83 -6.34 -14.14
C SER A 129 -13.70 -7.10 -13.13
N HIS A 130 -14.74 -6.46 -12.58
CA HIS A 130 -15.67 -7.03 -11.60
C HIS A 130 -17.13 -7.09 -12.10
N GLN A 131 -17.37 -6.88 -13.40
CA GLN A 131 -18.66 -7.14 -14.07
C GLN A 131 -18.59 -8.42 -14.91
#